data_AF-A0A803JTV4-F1
#
_entry.id   AF-A0A803JTV4-F1
#
_cell.length_a   1.000
_cell.length_b   1.000
_cell.length_c   1.000
_cell.angle_alpha   90.00
_cell.angle_beta   90.00
_cell.angle_gamma   90.00
#
_symmetry.space_group_name_H-M   'P 1'
#
loop_
_entity.id
_entity.type
_entity.pdbx_description
1 polymer ?
#
loop_
_entity_poly.entity_id
_entity_poly.type
_entity_poly.pdbx_seq_one_letter_code
_entity_poly.pdbx_strand_id
1 'polypeptide(L)'
;MDREAQREKEGRREDPQDQIQQLWERVQLGLRIPDMEELCNLAGTLGSLLAQGSDGAALCGAEGADNEGREADGIMAPGLADTVLGIRRLIYGQEATDLVLDINTAHNRVSVSGDRKSASYSLTELHYPQSPVRFQLYPQALSSRSFPSGRHYWEVEVSESGNWGVGAAYPSIERGGGQSGIGENNKSWGLYRGNNNRYIVEHDSKWTELPHAPSCRRIRISLDYEAGRLSFYELSEPIRRLHTFTASFTEPLHAAFWVGWEGAWVRIIREREKGAEVLTLERETDRQIRDSEDLTPGREKLDPETRMQEEAAVSHIIHKGETEREELAGQISDMEELCNLAGTLGSLLAQGSDGAALCGAEGADNEGREADGIMAPGLADTVLGIRRLIYGQEATDLVLDINTANNRVSVSGDRKSASRSLTELHYPQSPERFQHYAQALSSRSFPSGRHYWEVEGSESGRWGVGAAYPSIERGGGQSDIGNNNKSWCLYRGNNNRYSVIHDRKWTYLPHVPSCRRIRISLDYEAGRLSFYELSEPIRRLHTFTASFTEPLHAAFRVGRGAWVRIRSK
;
A
#
# COMPACT_ATOMS: atom_id res chain seq x y z
N MET A 1 53.42 23.50 -18.72
CA MET A 1 52.75 23.97 -17.50
C MET A 1 51.26 24.12 -17.80
N ASP A 2 50.62 23.04 -18.28
CA ASP A 2 49.20 23.09 -18.70
C ASP A 2 48.62 21.69 -18.95
N ARG A 3 48.85 20.77 -18.00
CA ARG A 3 48.17 19.45 -17.96
C ARG A 3 47.69 19.03 -16.57
N GLU A 4 48.03 19.79 -15.53
CA GLU A 4 47.55 19.55 -14.16
C GLU A 4 46.35 20.42 -13.77
N ALA A 5 46.09 21.53 -14.47
CA ALA A 5 44.97 22.43 -14.14
C ALA A 5 43.61 22.00 -14.74
N GLN A 6 43.57 20.90 -15.53
CA GLN A 6 42.36 20.48 -16.26
C GLN A 6 41.78 19.14 -15.77
N ARG A 7 42.14 18.73 -14.54
CA ARG A 7 41.57 17.55 -13.85
C ARG A 7 40.76 17.89 -12.57
N GLU A 8 40.46 19.15 -12.31
CA GLU A 8 39.73 19.57 -11.09
C GLU A 8 38.34 20.19 -11.36
N LYS A 9 37.75 19.99 -12.54
CA LYS A 9 36.37 20.41 -12.84
C LYS A 9 35.52 19.33 -13.53
N GLU A 10 35.68 18.08 -13.13
CA GLU A 10 34.62 17.08 -13.29
C GLU A 10 33.92 16.93 -11.95
N GLY A 11 32.61 17.23 -11.94
CA GLY A 11 31.79 17.28 -10.75
C GLY A 11 31.88 15.98 -9.95
N ARG A 12 32.15 16.11 -8.65
CA ARG A 12 31.88 15.08 -7.66
C ARG A 12 30.42 14.64 -7.84
N ARG A 13 30.22 13.47 -8.49
CA ARG A 13 29.02 12.67 -8.25
C ARG A 13 29.12 12.26 -6.78
N GLU A 14 28.19 12.74 -5.97
CA GLU A 14 28.03 12.23 -4.62
C GLU A 14 27.75 10.72 -4.70
N ASP A 15 28.41 9.98 -3.83
CA ASP A 15 28.28 8.54 -3.70
C ASP A 15 26.81 8.20 -3.37
N PRO A 16 26.16 7.25 -4.09
CA PRO A 16 24.85 6.75 -3.73
C PRO A 16 24.73 6.37 -2.24
N GLN A 17 25.81 5.89 -1.62
CA GLN A 17 25.84 5.59 -0.18
C GLN A 17 25.76 6.84 0.71
N ASP A 18 26.39 7.95 0.33
CA ASP A 18 26.31 9.22 1.08
C ASP A 18 24.93 9.86 0.96
N GLN A 19 24.26 9.73 -0.20
CA GLN A 19 22.89 10.20 -0.37
C GLN A 19 21.90 9.36 0.46
N ILE A 20 22.09 8.04 0.52
CA ILE A 20 21.33 7.13 1.37
C ILE A 20 21.55 7.45 2.86
N GLN A 21 22.79 7.71 3.28
CA GLN A 21 23.12 8.05 4.67
C GLN A 21 22.51 9.40 5.08
N GLN A 22 22.55 10.42 4.21
CA GLN A 22 21.93 11.73 4.47
C GLN A 22 20.39 11.67 4.49
N LEU A 23 19.78 10.82 3.64
CA LEU A 23 18.34 10.52 3.70
C LEU A 23 17.99 9.83 5.02
N TRP A 24 18.83 8.90 5.51
CA TRP A 24 18.65 8.23 6.79
C TRP A 24 18.73 9.16 8.01
N GLU A 25 19.66 10.12 8.03
CA GLU A 25 19.74 11.13 9.10
C GLU A 25 18.50 12.04 9.12
N ARG A 26 17.93 12.35 7.95
CA ARG A 26 16.68 13.13 7.82
C ARG A 26 15.44 12.34 8.26
N VAL A 27 15.38 11.04 8.02
CA VAL A 27 14.31 10.13 8.47
C VAL A 27 14.38 9.85 9.97
N GLN A 28 15.58 9.81 10.56
CA GLN A 28 15.78 9.66 12.01
C GLN A 28 15.43 10.93 12.81
N LEU A 29 15.72 12.12 12.27
CA LEU A 29 15.46 13.40 12.94
C LEU A 29 13.97 13.83 12.89
N GLY A 30 13.14 13.15 12.11
CA GLY A 30 11.73 13.48 11.93
C GLY A 30 10.78 12.42 12.48
N LEU A 31 10.17 12.68 13.63
CA LEU A 31 8.86 12.12 14.02
C LEU A 31 7.75 12.60 13.07
N ARG A 32 7.87 12.35 11.77
CA ARG A 32 6.85 12.61 10.75
C ARG A 32 6.80 11.41 9.81
N ILE A 33 5.58 11.06 9.42
CA ILE A 33 5.23 10.08 8.39
C ILE A 33 6.25 10.19 7.23
N PRO A 34 6.88 9.09 6.76
CA PRO A 34 7.80 9.17 5.62
C PRO A 34 7.14 9.93 4.47
N ASP A 35 7.89 10.83 3.82
CA ASP A 35 7.31 11.66 2.76
C ASP A 35 6.67 10.74 1.72
N MET A 36 5.47 11.09 1.25
CA MET A 36 4.77 10.31 0.24
C MET A 36 5.65 10.10 -1.00
N GLU A 37 6.53 11.06 -1.31
CA GLU A 37 7.52 10.96 -2.37
C GLU A 37 8.55 9.84 -2.13
N GLU A 38 9.08 9.71 -0.91
CA GLU A 38 10.00 8.61 -0.53
C GLU A 38 9.30 7.24 -0.62
N LEU A 39 8.05 7.15 -0.17
CA LEU A 39 7.23 5.95 -0.32
C LEU A 39 6.97 5.62 -1.79
N CYS A 40 6.78 6.64 -2.64
CA CYS A 40 6.61 6.44 -4.06
C CYS A 40 7.85 5.83 -4.70
N ASN A 41 9.01 6.38 -4.37
CA ASN A 41 10.30 5.93 -4.86
C ASN A 41 10.59 4.49 -4.45
N LEU A 42 10.20 4.12 -3.23
CA LEU A 42 10.27 2.74 -2.74
C LEU A 42 9.43 1.77 -3.59
N ALA A 43 8.18 2.14 -3.88
CA ALA A 43 7.28 1.31 -4.70
C ALA A 43 7.67 1.28 -6.19
N GLY A 44 8.26 2.37 -6.70
CA GLY A 44 8.88 2.45 -8.03
C GLY A 44 10.07 1.49 -8.13
N THR A 45 11.00 1.59 -7.20
CA THR A 45 12.20 0.74 -7.11
C THR A 45 11.85 -0.75 -7.04
N LEU A 46 10.85 -1.13 -6.23
CA LEU A 46 10.35 -2.51 -6.17
C LEU A 46 9.73 -2.98 -7.50
N GLY A 47 9.00 -2.12 -8.20
CA GLY A 47 8.45 -2.42 -9.53
C GLY A 47 9.53 -2.60 -10.59
N SER A 48 10.60 -1.81 -10.51
CA SER A 48 11.75 -1.91 -11.41
C SER A 48 12.59 -3.16 -11.13
N LEU A 49 12.79 -3.54 -9.86
CA LEU A 49 13.43 -4.80 -9.46
C LEU A 49 12.63 -6.04 -9.93
N LEU A 50 11.30 -5.95 -9.91
CA LEU A 50 10.43 -6.97 -10.50
C LEU A 50 10.61 -7.14 -12.01
N ALA A 51 10.76 -6.03 -12.74
CA ALA A 51 10.99 -6.04 -14.18
C ALA A 51 12.40 -6.55 -14.54
N GLN A 52 13.41 -6.27 -13.71
CA GLN A 52 14.77 -6.77 -13.96
C GLN A 52 14.91 -8.29 -13.75
N GLY A 53 14.02 -8.90 -12.96
CA GLY A 53 13.94 -10.36 -12.82
C GLY A 53 13.41 -11.10 -14.06
N SER A 54 12.79 -10.41 -15.02
CA SER A 54 12.32 -11.01 -16.27
C SER A 54 13.38 -11.05 -17.39
N ASP A 55 14.44 -10.24 -17.28
CA ASP A 55 15.43 -10.06 -18.36
C ASP A 55 16.78 -10.76 -18.06
N GLY A 56 16.82 -11.58 -17.02
CA GLY A 56 18.03 -12.26 -16.54
C GLY A 56 18.39 -13.55 -17.30
N ALA A 57 18.52 -13.50 -18.63
CA ALA A 57 19.14 -14.59 -19.40
C ALA A 57 19.77 -14.12 -20.71
N ALA A 58 20.63 -13.09 -20.68
CA ALA A 58 21.41 -12.74 -21.87
C ALA A 58 22.73 -12.02 -21.58
N LEU A 59 23.56 -12.50 -20.64
CA LEU A 59 24.97 -12.06 -20.60
C LEU A 59 25.87 -13.21 -20.14
N CYS A 60 26.40 -13.95 -21.10
CA CYS A 60 27.82 -14.29 -21.26
C CYS A 60 27.97 -15.28 -22.42
N GLY A 61 28.56 -14.80 -23.52
CA GLY A 61 28.97 -15.67 -24.62
C GLY A 61 30.15 -16.55 -24.21
N ALA A 62 30.01 -17.84 -24.43
CA ALA A 62 31.12 -18.75 -24.71
C ALA A 62 30.57 -19.93 -25.52
N GLU A 63 31.10 -20.10 -26.72
CA GLU A 63 30.82 -21.22 -27.62
C GLU A 63 31.20 -22.56 -26.96
N GLY A 64 30.37 -23.59 -27.16
CA GLY A 64 30.80 -24.99 -27.08
C GLY A 64 29.86 -25.94 -26.35
N ALA A 65 29.28 -26.85 -27.13
CA ALA A 65 28.72 -28.15 -26.76
C ALA A 65 27.33 -28.18 -26.09
N ASP A 66 26.31 -28.28 -26.97
CA ASP A 66 25.30 -29.35 -26.99
C ASP A 66 25.01 -30.03 -25.65
N ASN A 67 24.06 -29.48 -24.92
CA ASN A 67 23.22 -30.25 -24.02
C ASN A 67 21.79 -29.72 -24.14
N GLU A 68 20.87 -30.59 -24.52
CA GLU A 68 19.42 -30.35 -24.58
C GLU A 68 18.90 -29.89 -23.22
N GLY A 69 18.94 -28.58 -23.00
CA GLY A 69 18.39 -27.90 -21.85
C GLY A 69 16.90 -27.67 -22.05
N ARG A 70 16.09 -28.33 -21.23
CA ARG A 70 14.69 -27.99 -21.02
C ARG A 70 14.60 -26.49 -20.75
N GLU A 71 13.83 -25.78 -21.57
CA GLU A 71 13.34 -24.44 -21.28
C GLU A 71 12.68 -24.48 -19.90
N ALA A 72 13.39 -23.97 -18.89
CA ALA A 72 12.76 -23.58 -17.65
C ALA A 72 12.02 -22.29 -17.97
N ASP A 73 10.73 -22.43 -18.30
CA ASP A 73 9.78 -21.33 -18.28
C ASP A 73 10.06 -20.50 -17.02
N GLY A 74 10.39 -19.22 -17.23
CA GLY A 74 10.57 -18.23 -16.17
C GLY A 74 9.23 -17.98 -15.48
N ILE A 75 8.82 -18.92 -14.63
CA ILE A 75 7.69 -18.78 -13.73
C ILE A 75 8.16 -17.84 -12.62
N MET A 76 8.09 -16.54 -12.88
CA MET A 76 8.09 -15.52 -11.83
C MET A 76 7.06 -15.92 -10.77
N ALA A 77 7.49 -16.00 -9.51
CA ALA A 77 6.64 -16.38 -8.39
C ALA A 77 5.46 -15.38 -8.29
N PRO A 78 4.21 -15.81 -8.55
CA PRO A 78 3.03 -14.94 -8.56
C PRO A 78 2.91 -14.06 -7.30
N GLY A 79 3.41 -14.56 -6.16
CA GLY A 79 3.41 -13.85 -4.88
C GLY A 79 4.21 -12.54 -4.85
N LEU A 80 5.23 -12.33 -5.69
CA LEU A 80 6.02 -11.10 -5.67
C LEU A 80 5.34 -9.94 -6.43
N ALA A 81 4.62 -10.24 -7.51
CA ALA A 81 3.81 -9.26 -8.23
C ALA A 81 2.60 -8.81 -7.39
N ASP A 82 1.90 -9.76 -6.77
CA ASP A 82 0.80 -9.49 -5.83
C ASP A 82 1.28 -8.65 -4.63
N THR A 83 2.54 -8.84 -4.24
CA THR A 83 3.20 -8.05 -3.20
C THR A 83 3.42 -6.60 -3.58
N VAL A 84 3.94 -6.32 -4.77
CA VAL A 84 4.13 -4.94 -5.21
C VAL A 84 2.79 -4.24 -5.44
N LEU A 85 1.79 -4.95 -5.96
CA LEU A 85 0.42 -4.47 -6.07
C LEU A 85 -0.19 -4.12 -4.71
N GLY A 86 -0.02 -4.98 -3.70
CA GLY A 86 -0.52 -4.72 -2.34
C GLY A 86 0.16 -3.52 -1.66
N ILE A 87 1.46 -3.32 -1.88
CA ILE A 87 2.19 -2.14 -1.37
C ILE A 87 1.74 -0.86 -2.09
N ARG A 88 1.52 -0.92 -3.41
CA ARG A 88 0.98 0.21 -4.16
C ARG A 88 -0.41 0.57 -3.68
N ARG A 89 -1.26 -0.42 -3.42
CA ARG A 89 -2.60 -0.21 -2.84
C ARG A 89 -2.55 0.49 -1.49
N LEU A 90 -1.58 0.14 -0.66
CA LEU A 90 -1.33 0.78 0.64
C LEU A 90 -0.91 2.26 0.49
N ILE A 91 -0.02 2.55 -0.47
CA ILE A 91 0.55 3.89 -0.66
C ILE A 91 -0.42 4.80 -1.41
N TYR A 92 -1.11 4.32 -2.43
CA TYR A 92 -1.89 5.14 -3.36
C TYR A 92 -3.40 4.91 -3.29
N GLY A 93 -3.85 3.87 -2.58
CA GLY A 93 -5.20 3.37 -2.69
C GLY A 93 -5.41 2.48 -3.92
N GLN A 94 -6.65 2.20 -4.27
CA GLN A 94 -6.99 1.27 -5.34
C GLN A 94 -6.63 1.86 -6.71
N GLU A 95 -5.93 1.08 -7.55
CA GLU A 95 -5.75 1.45 -8.95
C GLU A 95 -7.12 1.43 -9.64
N ALA A 96 -7.43 2.49 -10.38
CA ALA A 96 -8.64 2.54 -11.19
C ALA A 96 -8.46 1.72 -12.48
N THR A 97 -8.27 0.41 -12.34
CA THR A 97 -7.96 -0.52 -13.44
C THR A 97 -8.98 -0.45 -14.58
N ASP A 98 -10.26 -0.29 -14.27
CA ASP A 98 -11.35 -0.19 -15.26
C ASP A 98 -11.73 1.23 -15.67
N LEU A 99 -10.85 2.21 -15.45
CA LEU A 99 -11.10 3.60 -15.84
C LEU A 99 -11.13 3.78 -17.37
N VAL A 100 -12.27 4.15 -17.93
CA VAL A 100 -12.41 4.48 -19.37
C VAL A 100 -13.11 5.82 -19.56
N LEU A 101 -12.84 6.47 -20.69
CA LEU A 101 -13.44 7.74 -21.10
C LEU A 101 -14.94 7.61 -21.40
N ASP A 102 -15.73 8.58 -20.98
CA ASP A 102 -17.13 8.71 -21.34
C ASP A 102 -17.29 9.56 -22.61
N ILE A 103 -17.59 8.87 -23.71
CA ILE A 103 -17.84 9.48 -25.02
C ILE A 103 -19.04 10.46 -25.01
N ASN A 104 -19.97 10.32 -24.06
CA ASN A 104 -21.11 11.22 -23.94
C ASN A 104 -20.73 12.58 -23.37
N THR A 105 -19.60 12.66 -22.65
CA THR A 105 -19.04 13.92 -22.14
C THR A 105 -18.07 14.57 -23.13
N ALA A 106 -17.42 13.78 -23.97
CA ALA A 106 -16.36 14.21 -24.88
C ALA A 106 -16.81 15.32 -25.84
N HIS A 107 -16.09 16.43 -25.90
CA HIS A 107 -16.34 17.46 -26.91
C HIS A 107 -16.21 16.91 -28.34
N ASN A 108 -16.88 17.52 -29.33
CA ASN A 108 -16.85 17.08 -30.73
C ASN A 108 -15.47 17.18 -31.43
N ARG A 109 -14.46 17.71 -30.75
CA ARG A 109 -13.06 17.77 -31.20
C ARG A 109 -12.16 16.83 -30.40
N VAL A 110 -12.72 15.96 -29.57
CA VAL A 110 -11.99 14.93 -28.83
C VAL A 110 -12.29 13.59 -29.47
N SER A 111 -11.31 13.01 -30.14
CA SER A 111 -11.40 11.64 -30.64
C SER A 111 -11.12 10.67 -29.50
N VAL A 112 -12.09 9.82 -29.19
CA VAL A 112 -11.95 8.73 -28.20
C VAL A 112 -11.63 7.43 -28.93
N SER A 113 -10.58 6.71 -28.50
CA SER A 113 -10.20 5.41 -29.07
C SER A 113 -11.27 4.33 -28.86
N GLY A 114 -11.23 3.26 -29.65
CA GLY A 114 -12.20 2.15 -29.55
C GLY A 114 -12.22 1.45 -28.19
N ASP A 115 -11.07 1.36 -27.52
CA ASP A 115 -10.94 0.85 -26.15
C ASP A 115 -11.33 1.88 -25.07
N ARG A 116 -11.62 3.12 -25.48
CA ARG A 116 -11.94 4.28 -24.63
C ARG A 116 -10.85 4.62 -23.61
N LYS A 117 -9.60 4.25 -23.87
CA LYS A 117 -8.45 4.56 -23.01
C LYS A 117 -7.66 5.79 -23.48
N SER A 118 -7.83 6.23 -24.72
CA SER A 118 -7.12 7.38 -25.28
C SER A 118 -8.08 8.46 -25.74
N ALA A 119 -7.69 9.71 -25.49
CA ALA A 119 -8.29 10.93 -26.03
C ALA A 119 -7.25 11.67 -26.86
N SER A 120 -7.59 12.09 -28.08
CA SER A 120 -6.74 12.94 -28.91
C SER A 120 -7.52 14.09 -29.52
N TYR A 121 -6.83 15.19 -29.82
CA TYR A 121 -7.47 16.34 -30.47
C TYR A 121 -7.71 16.05 -31.96
N SER A 122 -8.93 16.30 -32.42
CA SER A 122 -9.32 16.22 -33.83
C SER A 122 -9.43 17.61 -34.45
N LEU A 123 -8.78 17.80 -35.61
CA LEU A 123 -8.88 19.02 -36.40
C LEU A 123 -10.28 19.19 -37.03
N THR A 124 -10.99 18.08 -37.24
CA THR A 124 -12.36 18.05 -37.76
C THR A 124 -13.34 17.67 -36.66
N GLU A 125 -14.57 18.20 -36.73
CA GLU A 125 -15.61 17.83 -35.78
C GLU A 125 -16.13 16.42 -36.06
N LEU A 126 -16.20 15.60 -35.00
CA LEU A 126 -16.53 14.17 -35.06
C LEU A 126 -18.03 13.89 -35.01
N HIS A 127 -18.87 14.94 -34.90
CA HIS A 127 -20.34 14.88 -34.96
C HIS A 127 -20.96 13.75 -34.12
N TYR A 128 -20.52 13.62 -32.86
CA TYR A 128 -21.11 12.64 -31.95
C TYR A 128 -22.61 12.92 -31.70
N PRO A 129 -23.40 11.89 -31.32
CA PRO A 129 -24.79 12.08 -30.93
C PRO A 129 -24.96 13.15 -29.84
N GLN A 130 -26.05 13.91 -29.90
CA GLN A 130 -26.33 14.94 -28.92
C GLN A 130 -26.48 14.34 -27.52
N SER A 131 -25.83 14.96 -26.55
CA SER A 131 -25.83 14.53 -25.15
C SER A 131 -25.84 15.76 -24.25
N PRO A 132 -26.71 15.81 -23.22
CA PRO A 132 -26.82 16.96 -22.32
C PRO A 132 -25.56 17.15 -21.45
N VAL A 133 -24.74 16.10 -21.29
CA VAL A 133 -23.51 16.13 -20.49
C VAL A 133 -22.24 16.38 -21.33
N ARG A 134 -22.40 16.65 -22.63
CA ARG A 134 -21.29 16.89 -23.57
C ARG A 134 -20.69 18.28 -23.38
N PHE A 135 -19.37 18.38 -23.30
CA PHE A 135 -18.70 19.67 -23.35
C PHE A 135 -18.85 20.35 -24.72
N GLN A 136 -19.11 21.65 -24.71
CA GLN A 136 -19.49 22.44 -25.89
C GLN A 136 -18.41 23.45 -26.32
N LEU A 137 -17.55 23.90 -25.39
CA LEU A 137 -16.53 24.91 -25.67
C LEU A 137 -15.11 24.34 -25.70
N TYR A 138 -14.71 23.67 -24.62
CA TYR A 138 -13.35 23.14 -24.50
C TYR A 138 -13.28 21.68 -24.97
N PRO A 139 -12.21 21.28 -25.69
CA PRO A 139 -12.01 19.89 -26.08
C PRO A 139 -11.55 19.02 -24.91
N GLN A 140 -12.51 18.58 -24.10
CA GLN A 140 -12.29 17.74 -22.92
C GLN A 140 -13.31 16.61 -22.81
N ALA A 141 -12.97 15.62 -21.98
CA ALA A 141 -13.81 14.47 -21.64
C ALA A 141 -13.59 14.07 -20.17
N LEU A 142 -14.61 13.44 -19.58
CA LEU A 142 -14.53 12.82 -18.25
C LEU A 142 -14.44 11.31 -18.36
N SER A 143 -14.05 10.65 -17.28
CA SER A 143 -14.23 9.21 -17.12
C SER A 143 -15.69 8.82 -17.00
N SER A 144 -16.00 7.57 -17.36
CA SER A 144 -17.33 6.96 -17.19
C SER A 144 -17.71 6.68 -15.74
N ARG A 145 -16.74 6.29 -14.90
CA ARG A 145 -16.93 6.12 -13.45
C ARG A 145 -16.43 7.34 -12.67
N SER A 146 -17.05 7.58 -11.52
CA SER A 146 -16.61 8.53 -10.50
C SER A 146 -16.07 7.83 -9.25
N PHE A 147 -15.39 8.60 -8.40
CA PHE A 147 -14.86 8.18 -7.10
C PHE A 147 -15.58 8.94 -5.99
N PRO A 148 -16.56 8.31 -5.30
CA PRO A 148 -17.36 8.97 -4.25
C PRO A 148 -16.67 9.02 -2.87
N SER A 149 -15.66 8.17 -2.67
CA SER A 149 -14.93 7.98 -1.41
C SER A 149 -13.65 7.20 -1.66
N GLY A 150 -12.79 7.14 -0.66
CA GLY A 150 -11.59 6.33 -0.62
C GLY A 150 -10.38 6.96 -1.31
N ARG A 151 -9.34 6.13 -1.38
CA ARG A 151 -8.05 6.46 -2.01
C ARG A 151 -7.97 5.74 -3.34
N HIS A 152 -7.73 6.49 -4.41
CA HIS A 152 -7.68 5.98 -5.78
C HIS A 152 -6.53 6.60 -6.53
N TYR A 153 -6.00 5.89 -7.53
CA TYR A 153 -5.09 6.50 -8.48
C TYR A 153 -5.32 5.99 -9.90
N TRP A 154 -4.94 6.82 -10.86
CA TRP A 154 -4.81 6.44 -12.25
C TRP A 154 -3.53 7.01 -12.84
N GLU A 155 -2.96 6.28 -13.78
CA GLU A 155 -1.77 6.68 -14.49
C GLU A 155 -2.15 7.00 -15.94
N VAL A 156 -1.49 8.02 -16.47
CA VAL A 156 -1.63 8.42 -17.86
C VAL A 156 -0.27 8.56 -18.50
N GLU A 157 -0.23 8.27 -19.78
CA GLU A 157 0.82 8.72 -20.68
C GLU A 157 0.30 9.88 -21.53
N VAL A 158 1.14 10.87 -21.78
CA VAL A 158 0.77 12.12 -22.46
C VAL A 158 1.72 12.44 -23.62
N SER A 159 1.22 13.20 -24.59
CA SER A 159 1.99 13.58 -25.77
C SER A 159 3.14 14.55 -25.50
N GLU A 160 4.19 14.47 -26.33
CA GLU A 160 5.30 15.44 -26.36
C GLU A 160 4.91 16.80 -26.95
N SER A 161 3.87 16.81 -27.78
CA SER A 161 3.45 17.96 -28.57
C SER A 161 1.98 18.25 -28.32
N GLY A 162 1.57 19.47 -28.65
CA GLY A 162 0.24 19.99 -28.35
C GLY A 162 0.07 20.35 -26.87
N ASN A 163 -1.08 20.94 -26.58
CA ASN A 163 -1.49 21.26 -25.22
C ASN A 163 -2.35 20.14 -24.67
N TRP A 164 -2.13 19.75 -23.43
CA TRP A 164 -2.99 18.77 -22.77
C TRP A 164 -3.16 19.11 -21.30
N GLY A 165 -4.19 18.54 -20.70
CA GLY A 165 -4.56 18.73 -19.31
C GLY A 165 -5.10 17.44 -18.73
N VAL A 166 -4.72 17.14 -17.50
CA VAL A 166 -5.20 15.96 -16.76
C VAL A 166 -5.56 16.37 -15.34
N GLY A 167 -6.59 15.76 -14.77
CA GLY A 167 -7.04 16.15 -13.45
C GLY A 167 -8.31 15.44 -13.01
N ALA A 168 -9.07 16.12 -12.17
CA ALA A 168 -10.35 15.62 -11.68
C ALA A 168 -11.42 16.71 -11.68
N ALA A 169 -12.67 16.33 -11.87
CA ALA A 169 -13.81 17.24 -11.89
C ALA A 169 -15.05 16.61 -11.31
N TYR A 170 -15.91 17.42 -10.69
CA TYR A 170 -17.26 17.00 -10.34
C TYR A 170 -18.13 16.80 -11.58
N PRO A 171 -19.15 15.93 -11.52
CA PRO A 171 -20.13 15.79 -12.59
C PRO A 171 -20.94 17.08 -12.82
N SER A 172 -21.04 17.96 -11.82
CA SER A 172 -21.72 19.25 -11.89
C SER A 172 -20.96 20.37 -12.61
N ILE A 173 -19.75 20.09 -13.13
CA ILE A 173 -18.98 21.04 -13.95
C ILE A 173 -19.80 21.53 -15.14
N GLU A 174 -19.69 22.83 -15.43
CA GLU A 174 -20.34 23.48 -16.56
C GLU A 174 -19.99 22.76 -17.88
N ARG A 175 -20.97 22.60 -18.76
CA ARG A 175 -20.77 21.94 -20.06
C ARG A 175 -20.50 22.93 -21.21
N GLY A 176 -20.71 24.22 -21.00
CA GLY A 176 -20.41 25.27 -21.97
C GLY A 176 -19.99 26.58 -21.31
N GLY A 177 -19.53 27.54 -22.12
CA GLY A 177 -18.97 28.81 -21.64
C GLY A 177 -17.57 28.67 -21.03
N GLY A 178 -16.93 29.80 -20.73
CA GLY A 178 -15.54 29.82 -20.25
C GLY A 178 -15.33 29.02 -18.96
N GLN A 179 -16.32 28.97 -18.07
CA GLN A 179 -16.21 28.19 -16.83
C GLN A 179 -16.27 26.66 -17.04
N SER A 180 -16.50 26.16 -18.26
CA SER A 180 -16.52 24.70 -18.51
C SER A 180 -15.14 24.05 -18.60
N GLY A 181 -14.06 24.84 -18.65
CA GLY A 181 -12.68 24.35 -18.64
C GLY A 181 -12.34 23.66 -17.31
N ILE A 182 -11.57 22.56 -17.36
CA ILE A 182 -11.04 21.94 -16.14
C ILE A 182 -10.14 22.98 -15.42
N GLY A 183 -10.25 23.13 -14.11
CA GLY A 183 -9.51 24.15 -13.35
C GLY A 183 -10.04 25.59 -13.47
N GLU A 184 -10.81 25.93 -14.51
CA GLU A 184 -11.38 27.28 -14.70
C GLU A 184 -12.57 27.57 -13.76
N ASN A 185 -12.95 26.64 -12.90
CA ASN A 185 -14.05 26.74 -11.92
C ASN A 185 -13.65 26.10 -10.59
N ASN A 186 -14.51 26.25 -9.57
CA ASN A 186 -14.33 25.66 -8.25
C ASN A 186 -14.77 24.18 -8.14
N LYS A 187 -15.12 23.54 -9.26
CA LYS A 187 -15.60 22.14 -9.34
C LYS A 187 -14.58 21.21 -9.99
N SER A 188 -13.40 21.72 -10.34
CA SER A 188 -12.38 20.95 -11.04
C SER A 188 -10.97 21.42 -10.73
N TRP A 189 -10.02 20.51 -10.91
CA TRP A 189 -8.61 20.67 -10.60
C TRP A 189 -7.80 20.07 -11.74
N GLY A 190 -6.88 20.83 -12.32
CA GLY A 190 -6.11 20.40 -13.49
C GLY A 190 -4.62 20.63 -13.35
N LEU A 191 -3.84 19.71 -13.94
CA LEU A 191 -2.45 19.88 -14.33
C LEU A 191 -2.41 19.99 -15.85
N TYR A 192 -1.77 21.04 -16.35
CA TYR A 192 -1.71 21.38 -17.76
C TYR A 192 -0.29 21.49 -18.26
N ARG A 193 -0.10 21.13 -19.52
CA ARG A 193 1.09 21.44 -20.30
C ARG A 193 0.74 22.34 -21.47
N GLY A 194 1.43 23.47 -21.57
CA GLY A 194 1.37 24.38 -22.71
C GLY A 194 2.45 24.13 -23.77
N ASN A 195 2.28 24.72 -24.96
CA ASN A 195 3.13 24.58 -26.14
C ASN A 195 4.59 25.03 -25.96
N ASN A 196 4.88 25.82 -24.92
CA ASN A 196 6.22 26.23 -24.53
C ASN A 196 6.86 25.30 -23.48
N ASN A 197 6.31 24.08 -23.33
CA ASN A 197 6.70 23.09 -22.34
C ASN A 197 6.59 23.60 -20.89
N ARG A 198 5.74 24.62 -20.65
CA ARG A 198 5.41 25.06 -19.30
C ARG A 198 4.28 24.23 -18.74
N TYR A 199 4.41 23.92 -17.46
CA TYR A 199 3.42 23.17 -16.72
C TYR A 199 2.77 24.08 -15.71
N ILE A 200 1.45 24.09 -15.68
CA ILE A 200 0.67 24.86 -14.72
C ILE A 200 -0.30 23.93 -14.02
N VAL A 201 -0.62 24.26 -12.78
CA VAL A 201 -1.76 23.68 -12.06
C VAL A 201 -2.82 24.74 -11.90
N GLU A 202 -4.08 24.38 -12.08
CA GLU A 202 -5.19 25.33 -12.09
C GLU A 202 -6.42 24.80 -11.35
N HIS A 203 -7.03 25.70 -10.55
CA HIS A 203 -8.28 25.51 -9.84
C HIS A 203 -8.93 26.87 -9.57
N ASP A 204 -10.25 26.97 -9.69
CA ASP A 204 -10.99 28.21 -9.42
C ASP A 204 -10.47 29.41 -10.25
N SER A 205 -10.12 29.18 -11.52
CA SER A 205 -9.48 30.16 -12.42
C SER A 205 -8.16 30.75 -11.88
N LYS A 206 -7.54 30.09 -10.90
CA LYS A 206 -6.23 30.45 -10.34
C LYS A 206 -5.24 29.40 -10.77
N TRP A 207 -4.22 29.83 -11.50
CA TRP A 207 -3.15 28.97 -11.94
C TRP A 207 -1.84 29.31 -11.26
N THR A 208 -0.98 28.30 -11.12
CA THR A 208 0.40 28.42 -10.66
C THR A 208 1.31 27.64 -11.59
N GLU A 209 2.40 28.26 -12.04
CA GLU A 209 3.41 27.59 -12.86
C GLU A 209 4.28 26.68 -11.97
N LEU A 210 4.52 25.45 -12.43
CA LEU A 210 5.41 24.52 -11.75
C LEU A 210 6.86 24.99 -11.89
N PRO A 211 7.69 24.83 -10.84
CA PRO A 211 9.07 25.31 -10.84
C PRO A 211 9.97 24.57 -11.84
N HIS A 212 9.60 23.33 -12.18
CA HIS A 212 10.36 22.47 -13.08
C HIS A 212 9.41 21.74 -14.04
N ALA A 213 9.84 21.60 -15.29
CA ALA A 213 9.15 20.77 -16.27
C ALA A 213 9.38 19.29 -15.95
N PRO A 214 8.33 18.46 -15.92
CA PRO A 214 8.45 17.02 -15.80
C PRO A 214 9.43 16.40 -16.81
N SER A 215 10.19 15.43 -16.34
CA SER A 215 11.24 14.74 -17.11
C SER A 215 10.73 13.54 -17.91
N CYS A 216 9.52 13.05 -17.59
CA CYS A 216 8.87 11.95 -18.28
C CYS A 216 7.41 12.27 -18.62
N ARG A 217 6.80 11.43 -19.46
CA ARG A 217 5.41 11.58 -19.94
C ARG A 217 4.38 10.84 -19.12
N ARG A 218 4.84 10.15 -18.08
CA ARG A 218 3.97 9.30 -17.26
C ARG A 218 3.61 10.06 -16.01
N ILE A 219 2.31 10.34 -15.87
CA ILE A 219 1.79 11.13 -14.75
C ILE A 219 0.83 10.24 -13.98
N ARG A 220 1.01 10.20 -12.66
CA ARG A 220 0.00 9.63 -11.75
C ARG A 220 -0.82 10.73 -11.14
N ILE A 221 -2.14 10.56 -11.18
CA ILE A 221 -3.08 11.35 -10.42
C ILE A 221 -3.55 10.48 -9.26
N SER A 222 -3.39 10.96 -8.03
CA SER A 222 -3.77 10.26 -6.81
C SER A 222 -4.79 11.09 -6.05
N LEU A 223 -5.94 10.48 -5.78
CA LEU A 223 -7.05 11.04 -5.01
C LEU A 223 -7.07 10.38 -3.63
N ASP A 224 -7.10 11.19 -2.59
CA ASP A 224 -7.44 10.81 -1.23
C ASP A 224 -8.68 11.61 -0.83
N TYR A 225 -9.86 11.00 -1.01
CA TYR A 225 -11.13 11.71 -0.94
C TYR A 225 -11.40 12.24 0.47
N GLU A 226 -11.23 11.40 1.49
CA GLU A 226 -11.48 11.73 2.89
C GLU A 226 -10.44 12.71 3.45
N ALA A 227 -9.18 12.60 3.03
CA ALA A 227 -8.16 13.58 3.41
C ALA A 227 -8.26 14.89 2.62
N GLY A 228 -9.11 14.94 1.60
CA GLY A 228 -9.30 16.12 0.77
C GLY A 228 -8.08 16.46 -0.08
N ARG A 229 -7.36 15.46 -0.61
CA ARG A 229 -6.12 15.67 -1.37
C ARG A 229 -6.22 15.12 -2.79
N LEU A 230 -5.81 15.92 -3.76
CA LEU A 230 -5.57 15.50 -5.14
C LEU A 230 -4.13 15.83 -5.52
N SER A 231 -3.32 14.80 -5.74
CA SER A 231 -1.88 14.91 -5.98
C SER A 231 -1.49 14.43 -7.36
N PHE A 232 -0.52 15.13 -7.96
CA PHE A 232 0.07 14.80 -9.26
C PHE A 232 1.52 14.41 -9.06
N TYR A 233 1.94 13.31 -9.70
CA TYR A 233 3.32 12.81 -9.64
C TYR A 233 3.85 12.56 -11.04
N GLU A 234 5.09 12.96 -11.31
CA GLU A 234 5.84 12.44 -12.45
C GLU A 234 6.40 11.05 -12.09
N LEU A 235 6.19 10.07 -12.97
CA LEU A 235 6.68 8.71 -12.81
C LEU A 235 8.07 8.55 -13.44
N SER A 236 8.98 9.43 -13.04
CA SER A 236 10.42 9.34 -13.30
C SER A 236 11.08 8.43 -12.26
N GLU A 237 12.38 8.18 -12.39
CA GLU A 237 13.17 7.52 -11.35
C GLU A 237 14.22 8.52 -10.85
N PRO A 238 14.08 9.09 -9.63
CA PRO A 238 12.98 8.89 -8.67
C PRO A 238 11.66 9.56 -9.09
N ILE A 239 10.52 8.99 -8.70
CA ILE A 239 9.17 9.58 -8.76
C ILE A 239 9.15 10.88 -7.97
N ARG A 240 8.62 11.95 -8.57
CA ARG A 240 8.53 13.26 -7.92
C ARG A 240 7.12 13.77 -7.85
N ARG A 241 6.77 14.40 -6.73
CA ARG A 241 5.48 15.08 -6.59
C ARG A 241 5.53 16.41 -7.32
N LEU A 242 4.61 16.59 -8.28
CA LEU A 242 4.46 17.84 -9.03
C LEU A 242 3.64 18.86 -8.23
N HIS A 243 2.48 18.44 -7.71
CA HIS A 243 1.59 19.32 -6.96
C HIS A 243 0.57 18.53 -6.13
N THR A 244 0.02 19.17 -5.09
CA THR A 244 -1.13 18.66 -4.32
C THR A 244 -2.13 19.78 -4.07
N PHE A 245 -3.35 19.60 -4.55
CA PHE A 245 -4.48 20.40 -4.11
C PHE A 245 -5.03 19.86 -2.79
N THR A 246 -5.43 20.78 -1.91
CA THR A 246 -6.20 20.45 -0.70
C THR A 246 -7.58 21.09 -0.81
N ALA A 247 -8.63 20.28 -0.73
CA ALA A 247 -10.01 20.72 -0.88
C ALA A 247 -10.96 19.80 -0.08
N SER A 248 -12.12 20.31 0.34
CA SER A 248 -13.17 19.47 0.89
C SER A 248 -14.07 19.01 -0.26
N PHE A 249 -13.96 17.74 -0.64
CA PHE A 249 -14.75 17.21 -1.76
C PHE A 249 -16.20 17.01 -1.36
N THR A 250 -17.13 17.50 -2.20
CA THR A 250 -18.57 17.52 -1.93
C THR A 250 -19.38 16.66 -2.89
N GLU A 251 -18.77 16.24 -4.00
CA GLU A 251 -19.36 15.36 -4.99
C GLU A 251 -18.34 14.29 -5.41
N PRO A 252 -18.79 13.14 -5.94
CA PRO A 252 -17.90 12.16 -6.53
C PRO A 252 -17.05 12.78 -7.65
N LEU A 253 -15.75 12.44 -7.70
CA LEU A 253 -14.83 12.98 -8.69
C LEU A 253 -14.72 12.06 -9.90
N HIS A 254 -14.80 12.62 -11.10
CA HIS A 254 -14.39 11.96 -12.33
C HIS A 254 -12.94 12.32 -12.66
N ALA A 255 -12.20 11.39 -13.27
CA ALA A 255 -10.97 11.74 -13.96
C ALA A 255 -11.30 12.62 -15.17
N ALA A 256 -10.52 13.66 -15.39
CA ALA A 256 -10.81 14.69 -16.36
C ALA A 256 -9.60 14.89 -17.29
N PHE A 257 -9.86 14.98 -18.59
CA PHE A 257 -8.83 15.01 -19.63
C PHE A 257 -9.16 16.10 -20.65
N TRP A 258 -8.19 16.97 -20.92
CA TRP A 258 -8.29 18.03 -21.93
C TRP A 258 -7.17 17.85 -22.96
N VAL A 259 -7.51 18.01 -24.23
CA VAL A 259 -6.56 17.92 -25.36
C VAL A 259 -6.79 19.12 -26.27
N GLY A 260 -5.74 19.90 -26.51
CA GLY A 260 -5.81 21.12 -27.29
C GLY A 260 -4.73 21.14 -28.37
N TRP A 261 -5.15 21.42 -29.61
CA TRP A 261 -4.30 21.55 -30.80
C TRP A 261 -3.76 20.22 -31.34
N GLU A 262 -3.26 20.29 -32.57
CA GLU A 262 -2.71 19.14 -33.29
C GLU A 262 -1.54 18.50 -32.51
N GLY A 263 -1.55 17.17 -32.44
CA GLY A 263 -0.55 16.37 -31.72
C GLY A 263 -0.89 16.09 -30.25
N ALA A 264 -1.87 16.77 -29.65
CA ALA A 264 -2.27 16.53 -28.27
C ALA A 264 -3.01 15.20 -28.11
N TRP A 265 -2.52 14.34 -27.20
CA TRP A 265 -3.21 13.13 -26.78
C TRP A 265 -2.88 12.76 -25.34
N VAL A 266 -3.80 12.01 -24.72
CA VAL A 266 -3.63 11.38 -23.40
C VAL A 266 -4.13 9.94 -23.47
N ARG A 267 -3.38 8.99 -22.89
CA ARG A 267 -3.75 7.57 -22.78
C ARG A 267 -3.73 7.13 -21.32
N ILE A 268 -4.80 6.51 -20.86
CA ILE A 268 -4.87 5.86 -19.55
C ILE A 268 -4.11 4.54 -19.66
N ILE A 269 -3.07 4.35 -18.82
CA ILE A 269 -2.19 3.17 -18.87
C ILE A 269 -2.49 2.19 -17.73
N ARG A 270 -2.37 0.88 -18.01
CA ARG A 270 -2.48 -0.22 -17.03
C ARG A 270 -1.11 -0.85 -16.76
N GLU A 271 -0.93 -1.45 -15.58
CA GLU A 271 0.35 -2.07 -15.20
C GLU A 271 0.81 -3.23 -16.12
N ARG A 272 -0.12 -4.05 -16.63
CA ARG A 272 0.22 -5.15 -17.57
C ARG A 272 0.74 -4.69 -18.94
N GLU A 273 0.54 -3.42 -19.30
CA GLU A 273 1.02 -2.87 -20.58
C GLU A 273 2.48 -2.39 -20.49
N LYS A 274 3.05 -2.29 -19.27
CA LYS A 274 4.43 -1.80 -19.04
C LYS A 274 5.52 -2.80 -19.45
N GLY A 275 5.20 -4.09 -19.58
CA GLY A 275 6.13 -5.15 -20.03
C GLY A 275 5.92 -5.59 -21.49
N ALA A 276 4.93 -5.05 -22.19
CA ALA A 276 4.57 -5.49 -23.55
C ALA A 276 5.09 -4.57 -24.66
N GLU A 277 5.60 -3.38 -24.35
CA GLU A 277 6.05 -2.39 -25.35
C GLU A 277 7.44 -2.65 -25.95
N VAL A 278 8.11 -3.73 -25.56
CA VAL A 278 9.27 -4.25 -26.31
C VAL A 278 8.83 -5.26 -27.40
N LEU A 279 7.60 -5.79 -27.34
CA LEU A 279 7.11 -6.85 -28.26
C LEU A 279 5.99 -6.41 -29.22
N THR A 280 5.50 -5.17 -29.12
CA THR A 280 4.42 -4.68 -30.00
C THR A 280 4.91 -4.11 -31.33
N LEU A 281 6.21 -3.84 -31.50
CA LEU A 281 6.79 -3.46 -32.80
C LEU A 281 6.89 -4.64 -33.78
N GLU A 282 6.71 -5.88 -33.33
CA GLU A 282 6.74 -7.08 -34.20
C GLU A 282 5.36 -7.56 -34.63
N ARG A 283 4.28 -7.19 -33.91
CA ARG A 283 2.90 -7.68 -34.18
C ARG A 283 2.06 -6.75 -35.05
N GLU A 284 2.51 -5.53 -35.29
CA GLU A 284 1.85 -4.59 -36.23
C GLU A 284 1.98 -5.06 -37.70
N THR A 285 2.93 -5.97 -37.99
CA THR A 285 3.15 -6.51 -39.34
C THR A 285 2.19 -7.66 -39.70
N ASP A 286 1.62 -8.36 -38.71
CA ASP A 286 0.78 -9.57 -38.94
C ASP A 286 -0.73 -9.33 -38.95
N ARG A 287 -1.17 -8.13 -38.53
CA ARG A 287 -2.60 -7.78 -38.45
C ARG A 287 -3.14 -7.15 -39.74
N GLN A 288 -2.27 -6.65 -40.63
CA GLN A 288 -2.67 -6.08 -41.92
C GLN A 288 -3.07 -7.12 -42.98
N ILE A 289 -3.00 -8.43 -42.69
CA ILE A 289 -3.27 -9.51 -43.66
C ILE A 289 -4.63 -10.20 -43.45
N ARG A 290 -5.35 -9.99 -42.33
CA ARG A 290 -6.43 -10.93 -41.94
C ARG A 290 -7.87 -10.46 -41.86
N ASP A 291 -8.19 -9.17 -41.94
CA ASP A 291 -9.60 -8.73 -41.84
C ASP A 291 -10.00 -7.80 -42.99
N SER A 292 -9.90 -8.32 -44.21
CA SER A 292 -10.80 -7.96 -45.31
C SER A 292 -11.68 -9.18 -45.60
N GLU A 293 -12.99 -8.98 -45.72
CA GLU A 293 -14.06 -9.98 -45.94
C GLU A 293 -14.71 -10.51 -44.66
N ASP A 294 -15.86 -9.95 -44.25
CA ASP A 294 -17.17 -10.45 -44.71
C ASP A 294 -18.34 -9.59 -44.18
N LEU A 295 -19.39 -9.46 -44.98
CA LEU A 295 -20.51 -8.54 -44.84
C LEU A 295 -21.85 -9.28 -44.59
N THR A 296 -22.57 -8.86 -43.53
CA THR A 296 -24.06 -8.71 -43.41
C THR A 296 -24.95 -9.94 -43.05
N PRO A 297 -26.27 -9.81 -42.78
CA PRO A 297 -26.83 -9.42 -41.46
C PRO A 297 -28.07 -10.23 -41.00
N GLY A 298 -28.51 -10.07 -39.73
CA GLY A 298 -29.93 -10.19 -39.36
C GLY A 298 -30.26 -10.75 -37.97
N ARG A 299 -30.93 -9.95 -37.13
CA ARG A 299 -32.16 -10.34 -36.38
C ARG A 299 -32.78 -9.18 -35.58
N GLU A 300 -34.08 -9.03 -35.83
CA GLU A 300 -35.22 -8.54 -35.01
C GLU A 300 -35.01 -7.40 -33.99
N LYS A 301 -35.73 -6.30 -34.26
CA LYS A 301 -35.90 -5.10 -33.42
C LYS A 301 -36.77 -5.39 -32.19
N LEU A 302 -36.23 -5.12 -31.01
CA LEU A 302 -36.99 -4.72 -29.83
C LEU A 302 -36.88 -3.19 -29.68
N ASP A 303 -37.93 -2.56 -29.13
CA ASP A 303 -38.10 -1.12 -29.00
C ASP A 303 -36.96 -0.45 -28.20
N PRO A 304 -36.23 0.55 -28.78
CA PRO A 304 -35.08 1.21 -28.15
C PRO A 304 -35.38 1.94 -26.84
N GLU A 305 -36.60 2.47 -26.65
CA GLU A 305 -36.93 3.28 -25.48
C GLU A 305 -37.03 2.45 -24.19
N THR A 306 -37.62 1.25 -24.28
CA THR A 306 -37.71 0.29 -23.16
C THR A 306 -36.37 -0.30 -22.75
N ARG A 307 -35.46 -0.54 -23.70
CA ARG A 307 -34.13 -1.08 -23.43
C ARG A 307 -33.25 -0.07 -22.67
N MET A 308 -33.37 1.22 -22.99
CA MET A 308 -32.63 2.28 -22.31
C MET A 308 -33.06 2.47 -20.86
N GLN A 309 -34.35 2.29 -20.55
CA GLN A 309 -34.85 2.41 -19.17
C GLN A 309 -34.42 1.23 -18.29
N GLU A 310 -34.37 0.01 -18.82
CA GLU A 310 -33.86 -1.15 -18.08
C GLU A 310 -32.33 -1.13 -17.92
N GLU A 311 -31.56 -0.73 -18.94
CA GLU A 311 -30.09 -0.62 -18.85
C GLU A 311 -29.65 0.48 -17.87
N ALA A 312 -30.35 1.62 -17.82
CA ALA A 312 -30.07 2.69 -16.85
C ALA A 312 -30.39 2.28 -15.41
N ALA A 313 -31.50 1.55 -15.19
CA ALA A 313 -31.88 1.04 -13.88
C ALA A 313 -30.91 -0.04 -13.36
N VAL A 314 -30.48 -0.94 -14.25
CA VAL A 314 -29.48 -1.98 -13.94
C VAL A 314 -28.12 -1.36 -13.63
N SER A 315 -27.69 -0.35 -14.40
CA SER A 315 -26.44 0.38 -14.14
C SER A 315 -26.46 1.09 -12.79
N HIS A 316 -27.57 1.72 -12.41
CA HIS A 316 -27.71 2.39 -11.11
C HIS A 316 -27.68 1.41 -9.92
N ILE A 317 -28.28 0.21 -10.06
CA ILE A 317 -28.27 -0.82 -9.02
C ILE A 317 -26.88 -1.46 -8.88
N ILE A 318 -26.18 -1.72 -10.00
CA ILE A 318 -24.81 -2.23 -9.99
C ILE A 318 -23.89 -1.22 -9.31
N HIS A 319 -23.98 0.07 -9.67
CA HIS A 319 -23.11 1.09 -9.11
C HIS A 319 -23.34 1.27 -7.60
N LYS A 320 -24.60 1.24 -7.15
CA LYS A 320 -24.94 1.27 -5.72
C LYS A 320 -24.41 0.04 -4.96
N GLY A 321 -24.59 -1.16 -5.53
CA GLY A 321 -24.09 -2.40 -4.93
C GLY A 321 -22.56 -2.49 -4.90
N GLU A 322 -21.88 -1.94 -5.90
CA GLU A 322 -20.42 -1.84 -5.94
C GLU A 322 -19.88 -0.84 -4.92
N THR A 323 -20.56 0.32 -4.76
CA THR A 323 -20.19 1.34 -3.77
C THR A 323 -20.36 0.81 -2.34
N GLU A 324 -21.48 0.16 -2.04
CA GLU A 324 -21.73 -0.46 -0.73
C GLU A 324 -20.75 -1.63 -0.47
N ARG A 325 -20.39 -2.41 -1.51
CA ARG A 325 -19.41 -3.50 -1.41
C ARG A 325 -17.99 -2.99 -1.21
N GLU A 326 -17.56 -1.93 -1.89
CA GLU A 326 -16.23 -1.32 -1.71
C GLU A 326 -16.09 -0.66 -0.33
N GLU A 327 -17.15 -0.03 0.18
CA GLU A 327 -17.20 0.55 1.53
C GLU A 327 -17.11 -0.53 2.64
N LEU A 328 -17.79 -1.68 2.45
CA LEU A 328 -17.72 -2.84 3.35
C LEU A 328 -16.42 -3.66 3.20
N ALA A 329 -15.90 -3.82 1.98
CA ALA A 329 -14.70 -4.61 1.70
C ALA A 329 -13.41 -3.90 2.13
N GLY A 330 -13.33 -2.56 1.94
CA GLY A 330 -12.18 -1.74 2.35
C GLY A 330 -11.95 -1.71 3.87
N GLN A 331 -12.97 -2.00 4.69
CA GLN A 331 -12.82 -2.04 6.14
C GLN A 331 -12.37 -3.41 6.70
N ILE A 332 -12.50 -4.50 5.93
CA ILE A 332 -12.31 -5.87 6.44
C ILE A 332 -11.20 -6.65 5.71
N SER A 333 -10.94 -6.42 4.42
CA SER A 333 -10.01 -7.25 3.61
C SER A 333 -8.55 -6.76 3.61
N ASP A 334 -8.34 -5.45 3.62
CA ASP A 334 -7.05 -4.87 3.21
C ASP A 334 -5.93 -5.17 4.20
N MET A 335 -6.18 -5.06 5.51
CA MET A 335 -5.12 -5.24 6.50
C MET A 335 -4.66 -6.70 6.64
N GLU A 336 -5.52 -7.69 6.39
CA GLU A 336 -5.14 -9.10 6.43
C GLU A 336 -4.32 -9.50 5.20
N GLU A 337 -4.69 -9.04 4.01
CA GLU A 337 -3.88 -9.17 2.79
C GLU A 337 -2.52 -8.48 2.93
N LEU A 338 -2.50 -7.25 3.45
CA LEU A 338 -1.28 -6.50 3.75
C LEU A 338 -0.40 -7.20 4.79
N CYS A 339 -1.04 -7.89 5.74
CA CYS A 339 -0.31 -8.68 6.71
C CYS A 339 0.44 -9.85 6.07
N ASN A 340 -0.28 -10.61 5.25
CA ASN A 340 0.28 -11.72 4.49
C ASN A 340 1.46 -11.27 3.63
N LEU A 341 1.30 -10.13 2.96
CA LEU A 341 2.33 -9.46 2.17
C LEU A 341 3.64 -9.22 2.94
N ALA A 342 3.54 -8.59 4.12
CA ALA A 342 4.70 -8.28 4.95
C ALA A 342 5.30 -9.54 5.61
N GLY A 343 4.52 -10.60 5.74
CA GLY A 343 4.96 -11.95 6.10
C GLY A 343 5.78 -12.58 4.98
N THR A 344 5.22 -12.65 3.77
CA THR A 344 5.86 -13.20 2.56
C THR A 344 7.19 -12.50 2.25
N LEU A 345 7.23 -11.16 2.29
CA LEU A 345 8.47 -10.40 2.13
C LEU A 345 9.51 -10.68 3.22
N GLY A 346 9.05 -10.82 4.48
CA GLY A 346 9.93 -11.17 5.59
C GLY A 346 10.53 -12.57 5.44
N SER A 347 9.76 -13.51 4.88
CA SER A 347 10.19 -14.88 4.60
C SER A 347 11.14 -14.94 3.40
N LEU A 348 10.88 -14.18 2.33
CA LEU A 348 11.79 -14.05 1.18
C LEU A 348 13.15 -13.47 1.58
N LEU A 349 13.15 -12.47 2.48
CA LEU A 349 14.40 -11.93 3.04
C LEU A 349 15.15 -12.93 3.91
N ALA A 350 14.45 -13.79 4.66
CA ALA A 350 15.08 -14.81 5.50
C ALA A 350 15.65 -15.98 4.68
N GLN A 351 15.04 -16.32 3.54
CA GLN A 351 15.56 -17.35 2.65
C GLN A 351 16.84 -16.93 1.90
N GLY A 352 17.13 -15.64 1.81
CA GLY A 352 18.43 -15.14 1.34
C GLY A 352 19.56 -15.24 2.38
N SER A 353 19.24 -15.46 3.67
CA SER A 353 20.26 -15.60 4.73
C SER A 353 20.57 -17.05 5.09
N ASP A 354 19.68 -18.00 4.82
CA ASP A 354 19.83 -19.40 5.26
C ASP A 354 20.32 -20.30 4.11
N GLY A 355 21.51 -19.98 3.62
CA GLY A 355 22.30 -20.83 2.73
C GLY A 355 23.23 -21.79 3.48
N ALA A 356 22.79 -22.41 4.58
CA ALA A 356 23.51 -23.54 5.19
C ALA A 356 22.64 -24.27 6.22
N ALA A 357 22.17 -25.47 5.88
CA ALA A 357 22.16 -26.68 6.72
C ALA A 357 20.98 -27.60 6.39
N LEU A 358 21.20 -28.58 5.52
CA LEU A 358 20.53 -29.88 5.64
C LEU A 358 21.50 -31.02 5.30
N CYS A 359 21.79 -31.81 6.33
CA CYS A 359 22.15 -33.23 6.37
C CYS A 359 23.43 -33.70 5.63
N GLY A 360 24.35 -34.24 6.42
CA GLY A 360 25.69 -34.64 5.99
C GLY A 360 25.79 -35.95 5.23
N ALA A 361 26.86 -36.03 4.45
CA ALA A 361 27.65 -37.23 4.18
C ALA A 361 29.07 -36.77 3.82
N GLU A 362 30.05 -37.51 4.33
CA GLU A 362 31.49 -37.24 4.25
C GLU A 362 32.03 -37.16 2.81
N GLY A 363 33.07 -36.34 2.60
CA GLY A 363 34.07 -36.57 1.56
C GLY A 363 34.52 -35.37 0.74
N ALA A 364 35.79 -35.01 0.92
CA ALA A 364 36.69 -34.31 -0.01
C ALA A 364 36.52 -32.78 -0.20
N ASP A 365 37.37 -32.05 0.52
CA ASP A 365 38.29 -31.01 0.04
C ASP A 365 37.87 -30.22 -1.21
N ASN A 366 37.40 -29.00 -0.99
CA ASN A 366 37.77 -27.89 -1.88
C ASN A 366 37.76 -26.56 -1.11
N GLU A 367 38.89 -25.87 -1.19
CA GLU A 367 39.14 -24.59 -0.54
C GLU A 367 38.19 -23.49 -1.06
N GLY A 368 37.43 -22.93 -0.11
CA GLY A 368 37.23 -21.49 0.08
C GLY A 368 37.07 -20.60 -1.15
N ARG A 369 35.81 -20.40 -1.56
CA ARG A 369 35.28 -19.07 -1.89
C ARG A 369 33.86 -18.97 -1.38
N GLU A 370 33.72 -18.45 -0.15
CA GLU A 370 32.47 -17.85 0.31
C GLU A 370 32.16 -16.70 -0.64
N ALA A 371 31.20 -16.90 -1.55
CA ALA A 371 30.55 -15.80 -2.21
C ALA A 371 29.62 -15.19 -1.19
N ASP A 372 30.06 -14.08 -0.59
CA ASP A 372 29.23 -13.21 0.24
C ASP A 372 27.89 -13.00 -0.45
N GLY A 373 26.83 -13.53 0.16
CA GLY A 373 25.45 -13.22 -0.20
C GLY A 373 25.19 -11.77 0.16
N ILE A 374 25.60 -10.85 -0.71
CA ILE A 374 25.29 -9.43 -0.62
C ILE A 374 23.78 -9.28 -0.89
N MET A 375 22.97 -9.54 0.12
CA MET A 375 21.59 -9.08 0.19
C MET A 375 21.63 -7.54 0.07
N ALA A 376 21.03 -7.01 -1.00
CA ALA A 376 20.97 -5.57 -1.23
C ALA A 376 20.33 -4.89 0.00
N PRO A 377 21.07 -4.04 0.75
CA PRO A 377 20.59 -3.40 1.97
C PRO A 377 19.23 -2.69 1.79
N GLY A 378 18.99 -2.16 0.58
CA GLY A 378 17.74 -1.51 0.21
C GLY A 378 16.48 -2.39 0.30
N LEU A 379 16.57 -3.72 0.13
CA LEU A 379 15.39 -4.60 0.19
C LEU A 379 14.93 -4.84 1.64
N ALA A 380 15.88 -5.00 2.57
CA ALA A 380 15.57 -5.15 4.00
C ALA A 380 14.94 -3.87 4.56
N ASP A 381 15.49 -2.71 4.20
CA ASP A 381 14.99 -1.39 4.59
C ASP A 381 13.59 -1.13 4.03
N THR A 382 13.34 -1.57 2.79
CA THR A 382 12.03 -1.49 2.15
C THR A 382 10.97 -2.28 2.92
N VAL A 383 11.26 -3.52 3.28
CA VAL A 383 10.34 -4.36 4.06
C VAL A 383 10.07 -3.78 5.45
N LEU A 384 11.10 -3.20 6.07
CA LEU A 384 10.96 -2.53 7.36
C LEU A 384 10.11 -1.25 7.25
N GLY A 385 10.29 -0.46 6.18
CA GLY A 385 9.47 0.70 5.87
C GLY A 385 7.99 0.34 5.65
N ILE A 386 7.72 -0.74 4.90
CA ILE A 386 6.37 -1.25 4.67
C ILE A 386 5.73 -1.73 5.98
N ARG A 387 6.47 -2.49 6.82
CA ARG A 387 5.99 -2.90 8.14
C ARG A 387 5.63 -1.70 9.01
N ARG A 388 6.45 -0.66 8.99
CA ARG A 388 6.19 0.59 9.72
C ARG A 388 4.91 1.28 9.24
N LEU A 389 4.62 1.23 7.94
CA LEU A 389 3.41 1.83 7.40
C LEU A 389 2.14 1.01 7.73
N ILE A 390 2.24 -0.32 7.71
CA ILE A 390 1.11 -1.23 7.99
C ILE A 390 0.80 -1.31 9.49
N TYR A 391 1.81 -1.38 10.36
CA TYR A 391 1.61 -1.66 11.78
C TYR A 391 2.03 -0.53 12.73
N GLY A 392 2.66 0.51 12.19
CA GLY A 392 3.36 1.50 13.01
C GLY A 392 4.73 1.01 13.48
N GLN A 393 5.27 1.69 14.48
CA GLN A 393 6.63 1.43 14.96
C GLN A 393 6.70 0.11 15.73
N GLU A 394 7.69 -0.73 15.40
CA GLU A 394 7.99 -1.91 16.22
C GLU A 394 8.52 -1.48 17.59
N ALA A 395 7.96 -2.02 18.66
CA ALA A 395 8.44 -1.79 20.02
C ALA A 395 9.66 -2.69 20.33
N THR A 396 10.79 -2.45 19.66
CA THR A 396 12.01 -3.27 19.74
C THR A 396 12.60 -3.34 21.16
N ASP A 397 12.46 -2.25 21.92
CA ASP A 397 12.91 -2.09 23.31
C ASP A 397 11.89 -2.57 24.37
N LEU A 398 10.80 -3.23 23.96
CA LEU A 398 9.74 -3.66 24.88
C LEU A 398 10.24 -4.75 25.84
N VAL A 399 10.22 -4.47 27.15
CA VAL A 399 10.59 -5.43 28.21
C VAL A 399 9.55 -5.44 29.33
N LEU A 400 9.51 -6.53 30.08
CA LEU A 400 8.65 -6.71 31.25
C LEU A 400 9.12 -5.86 32.43
N ASP A 401 8.17 -5.24 33.13
CA ASP A 401 8.42 -4.51 34.37
C ASP A 401 8.29 -5.42 35.59
N ILE A 402 9.42 -5.71 36.22
CA ILE A 402 9.53 -6.53 37.44
C ILE A 402 8.79 -5.87 38.62
N ASN A 403 8.64 -4.55 38.65
CA ASN A 403 7.93 -3.84 39.72
C ASN A 403 6.42 -4.06 39.66
N THR A 404 5.88 -4.39 38.47
CA THR A 404 4.47 -4.74 38.29
C THR A 404 4.20 -6.24 38.43
N ALA A 405 5.21 -7.07 38.15
CA ALA A 405 5.07 -8.52 38.10
C ALA A 405 4.62 -9.12 39.42
N ASN A 406 3.57 -9.94 39.43
CA ASN A 406 3.18 -10.67 40.64
C ASN A 406 4.32 -11.59 41.15
N ASN A 407 4.36 -11.86 42.47
CA ASN A 407 5.38 -12.69 43.11
C ASN A 407 5.46 -14.14 42.59
N ARG A 408 4.49 -14.60 41.80
CA ARG A 408 4.52 -15.91 41.14
C ARG A 408 4.83 -15.83 39.64
N VAL A 409 5.26 -14.68 39.14
CA VAL A 409 5.75 -14.50 37.77
C VAL A 409 7.27 -14.45 37.80
N SER A 410 7.93 -15.47 37.27
CA SER A 410 9.37 -15.44 37.03
C SER A 410 9.64 -14.69 35.72
N VAL A 411 10.40 -13.61 35.81
CA VAL A 411 10.87 -12.81 34.67
C VAL A 411 12.31 -13.23 34.33
N SER A 412 12.59 -13.50 33.05
CA SER A 412 13.94 -13.85 32.58
C SER A 412 14.93 -12.70 32.73
N GLY A 413 16.24 -12.99 32.69
CA GLY A 413 17.30 -11.98 32.87
C GLY A 413 17.26 -10.86 31.82
N ASP A 414 16.90 -11.17 30.58
CA ASP A 414 16.66 -10.21 29.50
C ASP A 414 15.33 -9.44 29.61
N ARG A 415 14.50 -9.79 30.61
CA ARG A 415 13.14 -9.28 30.83
C ARG A 415 12.21 -9.42 29.62
N LYS A 416 12.47 -10.35 28.70
CA LYS A 416 11.61 -10.63 27.54
C LYS A 416 10.66 -11.80 27.77
N SER A 417 10.85 -12.62 28.80
CA SER A 417 10.03 -13.81 29.07
C SER A 417 9.42 -13.78 30.47
N ALA A 418 8.14 -14.15 30.56
CA ALA A 418 7.42 -14.37 31.80
C ALA A 418 6.99 -15.83 31.89
N SER A 419 7.16 -16.46 33.04
CA SER A 419 6.68 -17.82 33.32
C SER A 419 6.09 -17.91 34.71
N ARG A 420 5.18 -18.87 34.93
CA ARG A 420 4.58 -19.06 36.26
C ARG A 420 5.51 -19.85 37.17
N SER A 421 5.96 -19.23 38.25
CA SER A 421 6.66 -19.91 39.34
C SER A 421 5.69 -20.71 40.22
N LEU A 422 6.15 -21.88 40.69
CA LEU A 422 5.43 -22.70 41.67
C LEU A 422 5.53 -22.13 43.09
N THR A 423 6.60 -21.40 43.37
CA THR A 423 6.87 -20.73 44.66
C THR A 423 6.87 -19.22 44.49
N GLU A 424 6.67 -18.48 45.60
CA GLU A 424 6.75 -17.03 45.58
C GLU A 424 8.21 -16.55 45.54
N LEU A 425 8.51 -15.64 44.62
CA LEU A 425 9.85 -15.15 44.32
C LEU A 425 10.30 -13.98 45.22
N HIS A 426 9.43 -13.54 46.15
CA HIS A 426 9.71 -12.50 47.15
C HIS A 426 10.41 -11.25 46.58
N TYR A 427 9.91 -10.73 45.46
CA TYR A 427 10.42 -9.47 44.90
C TYR A 427 10.26 -8.31 45.89
N PRO A 428 11.09 -7.24 45.78
CA PRO A 428 10.93 -6.04 46.61
C PRO A 428 9.50 -5.48 46.56
N GLN A 429 9.03 -4.94 47.68
CA GLN A 429 7.69 -4.36 47.75
C GLN A 429 7.57 -3.18 46.78
N SER A 430 6.48 -3.16 46.01
CA SER A 430 6.16 -2.11 45.04
C SER A 430 4.65 -1.89 45.06
N PRO A 431 4.17 -0.64 45.14
CA PRO A 431 2.73 -0.34 45.07
C PRO A 431 2.13 -0.74 43.71
N GLU A 432 2.95 -0.85 42.67
CA GLU A 432 2.50 -1.24 41.33
C GLU A 432 2.41 -2.76 41.14
N ARG A 433 2.76 -3.56 42.14
CA ARG A 433 2.81 -5.03 42.00
C ARG A 433 1.41 -5.63 42.00
N PHE A 434 1.11 -6.47 41.01
CA PHE A 434 -0.12 -7.27 41.05
C PHE A 434 -0.09 -8.28 42.19
N GLN A 435 -1.17 -8.34 42.97
CA GLN A 435 -1.23 -9.10 44.22
C GLN A 435 -1.82 -10.51 44.05
N HIS A 436 -2.87 -10.67 43.24
CA HIS A 436 -3.59 -11.96 43.14
C HIS A 436 -3.30 -12.78 41.88
N TYR A 437 -3.20 -12.13 40.72
CA TYR A 437 -3.03 -12.82 39.45
C TYR A 437 -1.58 -12.80 39.01
N ALA A 438 -1.09 -13.90 38.44
CA ALA A 438 0.26 -13.94 37.88
C ALA A 438 0.30 -13.26 36.53
N GLN A 439 0.58 -11.96 36.58
CA GLN A 439 0.65 -11.09 35.44
C GLN A 439 1.67 -9.97 35.68
N ALA A 440 2.06 -9.29 34.60
CA ALA A 440 2.98 -8.18 34.59
C ALA A 440 2.63 -7.24 33.43
N LEU A 441 3.06 -5.98 33.53
CA LEU A 441 3.04 -5.01 32.44
C LEU A 441 4.44 -4.84 31.84
N SER A 442 4.52 -4.20 30.68
CA SER A 442 5.78 -3.69 30.13
C SER A 442 6.27 -2.46 30.90
N SER A 443 7.58 -2.20 30.87
CA SER A 443 8.14 -0.97 31.44
C SER A 443 7.84 0.27 30.59
N ARG A 444 7.75 0.09 29.27
CA ARG A 444 7.37 1.15 28.33
C ARG A 444 5.85 1.22 28.20
N SER A 445 5.34 2.44 28.08
CA SER A 445 3.96 2.74 27.70
C SER A 445 3.88 3.40 26.32
N PHE A 446 2.69 3.37 25.74
CA PHE A 446 2.37 3.94 24.44
C PHE A 446 1.30 5.04 24.62
N PRO A 447 1.72 6.32 24.70
CA PRO A 447 0.80 7.44 24.92
C PRO A 447 0.07 7.90 23.65
N SER A 448 0.58 7.53 22.48
CA SER A 448 0.09 8.00 21.19
C SER A 448 0.67 7.17 20.04
N GLY A 449 0.09 7.31 18.85
CA GLY A 449 0.59 6.76 17.59
C GLY A 449 0.31 5.27 17.38
N ARG A 450 0.98 4.71 16.37
CA ARG A 450 0.81 3.31 15.93
C ARG A 450 2.03 2.50 16.33
N HIS A 451 1.82 1.41 17.05
CA HIS A 451 2.88 0.54 17.56
C HIS A 451 2.51 -0.94 17.41
N TYR A 452 3.50 -1.81 17.30
CA TYR A 452 3.25 -3.24 17.40
C TYR A 452 4.36 -3.97 18.16
N TRP A 453 4.01 -5.13 18.71
CA TRP A 453 4.96 -6.07 19.29
C TRP A 453 4.52 -7.50 19.00
N GLU A 454 5.50 -8.39 18.89
CA GLU A 454 5.27 -9.82 18.67
C GLU A 454 5.55 -10.60 19.96
N VAL A 455 4.72 -11.59 20.21
CA VAL A 455 4.86 -12.49 21.37
C VAL A 455 4.71 -13.93 20.93
N GLU A 456 5.33 -14.82 21.68
CA GLU A 456 5.18 -16.25 21.52
C GLU A 456 4.71 -16.86 22.84
N GLY A 457 3.69 -17.71 22.77
CA GLY A 457 3.14 -18.43 23.92
C GLY A 457 3.55 -19.90 23.96
N SER A 458 3.59 -20.46 25.17
CA SER A 458 3.74 -21.91 25.42
C SER A 458 2.63 -22.77 24.79
N GLU A 459 2.98 -24.03 24.47
CA GLU A 459 2.05 -25.07 23.94
C GLU A 459 1.00 -25.51 24.95
N SER A 460 1.29 -25.41 26.23
CA SER A 460 0.43 -25.92 27.29
C SER A 460 0.24 -24.86 28.37
N GLY A 461 -0.84 -25.02 29.12
CA GLY A 461 -1.21 -24.06 30.16
C GLY A 461 -1.92 -22.80 29.63
N ARG A 462 -2.32 -21.97 30.60
CA ARG A 462 -3.10 -20.75 30.38
C ARG A 462 -2.16 -19.57 30.26
N TRP A 463 -2.36 -18.73 29.25
CA TRP A 463 -1.65 -17.47 29.17
C TRP A 463 -2.52 -16.42 28.49
N GLY A 464 -2.21 -15.15 28.70
CA GLY A 464 -2.91 -14.04 28.06
C GLY A 464 -1.96 -12.92 27.71
N VAL A 465 -2.26 -12.21 26.64
CA VAL A 465 -1.49 -11.08 26.12
C VAL A 465 -2.44 -9.98 25.68
N GLY A 466 -2.01 -8.73 25.76
CA GLY A 466 -2.82 -7.59 25.32
C GLY A 466 -2.28 -6.28 25.83
N ALA A 467 -3.16 -5.36 26.18
CA ALA A 467 -2.79 -4.03 26.68
C ALA A 467 -3.64 -3.63 27.88
N ALA A 468 -3.08 -2.80 28.75
CA ALA A 468 -3.76 -2.27 29.94
C ALA A 468 -3.30 -0.85 30.25
N TYR A 469 -4.20 -0.06 30.83
CA TYR A 469 -3.83 1.21 31.45
C TYR A 469 -3.00 0.98 32.72
N PRO A 470 -2.10 1.91 33.06
CA PRO A 470 -1.37 1.86 34.31
C PRO A 470 -2.31 1.95 35.52
N SER A 471 -3.50 2.55 35.39
CA SER A 471 -4.52 2.67 36.45
C SER A 471 -5.29 1.38 36.78
N ILE A 472 -5.01 0.25 36.11
CA ILE A 472 -5.62 -1.05 36.43
C ILE A 472 -5.44 -1.42 37.91
N GLU A 473 -6.43 -2.02 38.53
CA GLU A 473 -6.36 -2.42 39.94
C GLU A 473 -5.19 -3.39 40.14
N ARG A 474 -4.45 -3.26 41.24
CA ARG A 474 -3.35 -4.19 41.59
C ARG A 474 -3.82 -5.37 42.44
N GLY A 475 -5.02 -5.30 43.01
CA GLY A 475 -5.64 -6.33 43.84
C GLY A 475 -7.11 -6.60 43.48
N GLY A 476 -7.73 -7.58 44.13
CA GLY A 476 -9.10 -8.04 43.85
C GLY A 476 -9.31 -8.67 42.47
N GLY A 477 -10.54 -9.12 42.20
CA GLY A 477 -10.92 -9.75 40.93
C GLY A 477 -10.85 -8.83 39.71
N GLN A 478 -10.91 -7.51 39.93
CA GLN A 478 -10.74 -6.50 38.87
C GLN A 478 -9.31 -6.36 38.38
N SER A 479 -8.31 -6.79 39.17
CA SER A 479 -6.92 -6.72 38.73
C SER A 479 -6.58 -7.64 37.57
N ASP A 480 -7.37 -8.68 37.30
CA ASP A 480 -7.10 -9.63 36.22
C ASP A 480 -7.26 -8.97 34.84
N ILE A 481 -6.24 -9.06 33.98
CA ILE A 481 -6.25 -8.43 32.65
C ILE A 481 -7.45 -8.94 31.84
N GLY A 482 -8.24 -8.01 31.29
CA GLY A 482 -9.49 -8.23 30.58
C GLY A 482 -10.75 -8.26 31.46
N ASN A 483 -10.62 -8.47 32.78
CA ASN A 483 -11.75 -8.51 33.71
C ASN A 483 -12.08 -7.13 34.31
N ASN A 484 -11.79 -6.05 33.59
CA ASN A 484 -12.10 -4.66 33.92
C ASN A 484 -12.21 -3.85 32.61
N ASN A 485 -12.65 -2.61 32.68
CA ASN A 485 -12.75 -1.69 31.55
C ASN A 485 -11.44 -0.94 31.22
N LYS A 486 -10.33 -1.27 31.90
CA LYS A 486 -9.00 -0.65 31.75
C LYS A 486 -8.01 -1.55 31.00
N SER A 487 -8.44 -2.70 30.50
CA SER A 487 -7.56 -3.67 29.86
C SER A 487 -8.28 -4.54 28.83
N TRP A 488 -7.51 -5.00 27.85
CA TRP A 488 -7.95 -5.79 26.71
C TRP A 488 -7.03 -6.99 26.57
N CYS A 489 -7.60 -8.20 26.50
CA CYS A 489 -6.82 -9.44 26.53
C CYS A 489 -7.23 -10.40 25.42
N LEU A 490 -6.23 -10.96 24.73
CA LEU A 490 -6.35 -12.25 24.08
C LEU A 490 -5.83 -13.33 25.04
N TYR A 491 -6.67 -14.29 25.37
CA TYR A 491 -6.41 -15.31 26.36
C TYR A 491 -6.51 -16.72 25.76
N ARG A 492 -5.52 -17.55 26.07
CA ARG A 492 -5.51 -18.97 25.75
C ARG A 492 -5.86 -19.80 26.99
N GLY A 493 -6.89 -20.64 26.86
CA GLY A 493 -7.30 -21.60 27.88
C GLY A 493 -6.58 -22.96 27.81
N ASN A 494 -6.80 -23.80 28.82
CA ASN A 494 -6.22 -25.16 28.90
C ASN A 494 -6.69 -26.11 27.79
N ASN A 495 -7.87 -25.86 27.23
CA ASN A 495 -8.49 -26.66 26.18
C ASN A 495 -8.06 -26.22 24.77
N ASN A 496 -6.92 -25.51 24.66
CA ASN A 496 -6.42 -24.90 23.43
C ASN A 496 -7.41 -23.92 22.76
N ARG A 497 -8.44 -23.45 23.47
CA ARG A 497 -9.35 -22.41 22.97
C ARG A 497 -8.82 -21.04 23.30
N TYR A 498 -9.04 -20.12 22.38
CA TYR A 498 -8.71 -18.72 22.54
C TYR A 498 -9.98 -17.91 22.78
N SER A 499 -9.86 -16.88 23.59
CA SER A 499 -10.93 -15.95 23.91
C SER A 499 -10.39 -14.55 23.97
N VAL A 500 -11.21 -13.60 23.57
CA VAL A 500 -10.95 -12.18 23.81
C VAL A 500 -11.78 -11.72 24.99
N ILE A 501 -11.15 -10.92 25.86
CA ILE A 501 -11.71 -10.51 27.14
C ILE A 501 -11.51 -9.01 27.32
N HIS A 502 -12.61 -8.31 27.58
CA HIS A 502 -12.64 -6.91 27.99
C HIS A 502 -13.89 -6.69 28.85
N ASP A 503 -13.78 -5.91 29.92
CA ASP A 503 -14.88 -5.61 30.85
C ASP A 503 -15.62 -6.87 31.35
N ARG A 504 -14.85 -7.92 31.69
CA ARG A 504 -15.36 -9.26 32.10
C ARG A 504 -16.23 -9.95 31.05
N LYS A 505 -16.32 -9.44 29.83
CA LYS A 505 -17.02 -10.08 28.72
C LYS A 505 -16.05 -10.98 27.98
N TRP A 506 -16.37 -12.28 27.97
CA TRP A 506 -15.59 -13.30 27.29
C TRP A 506 -16.25 -13.66 25.96
N THR A 507 -15.47 -13.60 24.88
CA THR A 507 -15.90 -14.04 23.55
C THR A 507 -14.91 -15.07 23.03
N TYR A 508 -15.36 -16.28 22.72
CA TYR A 508 -14.51 -17.29 22.10
C TYR A 508 -14.19 -16.91 20.65
N LEU A 509 -12.93 -17.12 20.25
CA LEU A 509 -12.59 -17.02 18.84
C LEU A 509 -13.24 -18.16 18.04
N PRO A 510 -13.69 -17.90 16.80
CA PRO A 510 -14.37 -18.91 15.98
C PRO A 510 -13.43 -20.01 15.50
N HIS A 511 -12.13 -19.72 15.40
CA HIS A 511 -11.09 -20.67 15.03
C HIS A 511 -10.01 -20.73 16.11
N VAL A 512 -9.34 -21.88 16.18
CA VAL A 512 -8.16 -22.07 17.04
C VAL A 512 -6.93 -21.67 16.22
N PRO A 513 -6.11 -20.72 16.71
CA PRO A 513 -4.90 -20.31 16.02
C PRO A 513 -3.96 -21.46 15.71
N SER A 514 -3.45 -21.47 14.48
CA SER A 514 -2.57 -22.52 13.95
C SER A 514 -1.14 -22.43 14.50
N CYS A 515 -0.71 -21.23 14.89
CA CYS A 515 0.57 -20.98 15.54
C CYS A 515 0.39 -20.18 16.85
N ARG A 516 1.47 -20.08 17.62
CA ARG A 516 1.49 -19.39 18.93
C ARG A 516 2.20 -18.05 18.89
N ARG A 517 2.60 -17.61 17.69
CA ARG A 517 3.19 -16.31 17.45
C ARG A 517 2.07 -15.33 17.18
N ILE A 518 1.89 -14.40 18.10
CA ILE A 518 0.83 -13.40 18.03
C ILE A 518 1.45 -12.03 17.87
N ARG A 519 0.98 -11.24 16.90
CA ARG A 519 1.25 -9.80 16.85
C ARG A 519 0.12 -9.05 17.52
N ILE A 520 0.48 -8.10 18.37
CA ILE A 520 -0.44 -7.12 18.94
C ILE A 520 -0.10 -5.78 18.27
N SER A 521 -1.10 -5.17 17.64
CA SER A 521 -0.98 -3.87 16.97
C SER A 521 -1.92 -2.87 17.63
N LEU A 522 -1.36 -1.75 18.04
CA LEU A 522 -2.05 -0.62 18.64
C LEU A 522 -2.06 0.54 17.65
N ASP A 523 -3.25 1.04 17.35
CA ASP A 523 -3.46 2.35 16.74
C ASP A 523 -4.17 3.23 17.77
N TYR A 524 -3.38 4.05 18.48
CA TYR A 524 -3.90 4.79 19.63
C TYR A 524 -4.94 5.83 19.20
N GLU A 525 -4.68 6.57 18.12
CA GLU A 525 -5.57 7.67 17.70
C GLU A 525 -6.83 7.17 17.00
N ALA A 526 -6.73 6.06 16.26
CA ALA A 526 -7.91 5.40 15.71
C ALA A 526 -8.69 4.61 16.77
N GLY A 527 -8.15 4.46 17.98
CA GLY A 527 -8.78 3.70 19.06
C GLY A 527 -8.87 2.20 18.78
N ARG A 528 -7.86 1.60 18.13
CA ARG A 528 -7.88 0.19 17.71
C ARG A 528 -6.76 -0.62 18.36
N LEU A 529 -7.10 -1.76 18.95
CA LEU A 529 -6.14 -2.77 19.40
C LEU A 529 -6.44 -4.11 18.71
N SER A 530 -5.54 -4.54 17.83
CA SER A 530 -5.73 -5.71 16.97
C SER A 530 -4.74 -6.83 17.29
N PHE A 531 -5.21 -8.07 17.18
CA PHE A 531 -4.44 -9.30 17.40
C PHE A 531 -4.37 -10.10 16.09
N TYR A 532 -3.19 -10.59 15.74
CA TYR A 532 -2.97 -11.41 14.55
C TYR A 532 -2.20 -12.68 14.90
N GLU A 533 -2.60 -13.82 14.34
CA GLU A 533 -1.73 -15.00 14.30
C GLU A 533 -0.73 -14.86 13.17
N LEU A 534 0.55 -15.04 13.46
CA LEU A 534 1.65 -14.97 12.51
C LEU A 534 1.89 -16.35 11.89
N SER A 535 0.85 -16.91 11.28
CA SER A 535 0.92 -18.07 10.38
C SER A 535 1.19 -17.63 8.95
N GLU A 536 1.28 -18.57 8.02
CA GLU A 536 1.25 -18.29 6.59
C GLU A 536 -0.01 -18.94 6.00
N PRO A 537 -1.05 -18.17 5.63
CA PRO A 537 -1.17 -16.70 5.75
C PRO A 537 -1.36 -16.22 7.20
N ILE A 538 -0.92 -14.99 7.50
CA ILE A 538 -1.25 -14.22 8.71
C ILE A 538 -2.75 -13.97 8.76
N ARG A 539 -3.38 -14.17 9.93
CA ARG A 539 -4.81 -13.95 10.10
C ARG A 539 -5.08 -13.02 11.27
N ARG A 540 -6.02 -12.10 11.09
CA ARG A 540 -6.51 -11.29 12.21
C ARG A 540 -7.40 -12.17 13.09
N LEU A 541 -7.09 -12.19 14.37
CA LEU A 541 -7.87 -12.90 15.37
C LEU A 541 -9.01 -12.03 15.88
N HIS A 542 -8.72 -10.76 16.20
CA HIS A 542 -9.70 -9.82 16.75
C HIS A 542 -9.19 -8.38 16.71
N THR A 543 -10.12 -7.42 16.69
CA THR A 543 -9.85 -5.99 16.93
C THR A 543 -10.82 -5.46 17.98
N PHE A 544 -10.29 -4.87 19.04
CA PHE A 544 -11.06 -4.02 19.93
C PHE A 544 -11.08 -2.59 19.40
N THR A 545 -12.22 -1.92 19.56
CA THR A 545 -12.37 -0.48 19.33
C THR A 545 -12.72 0.20 20.65
N ALA A 546 -11.94 1.21 21.03
CA ALA A 546 -12.12 1.97 22.26
C ALA A 546 -11.48 3.35 22.15
N SER A 547 -12.02 4.34 22.86
CA SER A 547 -11.35 5.64 23.02
C SER A 547 -10.33 5.55 24.15
N PHE A 548 -9.04 5.53 23.80
CA PHE A 548 -7.99 5.40 24.81
C PHE A 548 -7.77 6.70 25.58
N THR A 549 -7.78 6.62 26.92
CA THR A 549 -7.73 7.78 27.82
C THR A 549 -6.44 7.87 28.62
N GLU A 550 -5.64 6.80 28.64
CA GLU A 550 -4.35 6.74 29.31
C GLU A 550 -3.34 6.01 28.41
N PRO A 551 -2.03 6.28 28.56
CA PRO A 551 -1.00 5.51 27.89
C PRO A 551 -1.15 4.01 28.15
N LEU A 552 -1.04 3.19 27.11
CA LEU A 552 -1.19 1.74 27.23
C LEU A 552 0.15 1.06 27.51
N HIS A 553 0.16 0.10 28.43
CA HIS A 553 1.26 -0.85 28.58
C HIS A 553 0.88 -2.17 27.92
N ALA A 554 1.86 -2.88 27.37
CA ALA A 554 1.69 -4.28 27.01
C ALA A 554 1.47 -5.10 28.29
N ALA A 555 0.50 -6.01 28.27
CA ALA A 555 0.04 -6.73 29.45
C ALA A 555 0.15 -8.24 29.22
N PHE A 556 0.71 -8.96 30.20
CA PHE A 556 1.08 -10.37 30.09
C PHE A 556 0.57 -11.16 31.28
N ARG A 557 -0.12 -12.27 31.05
CA ARG A 557 -0.66 -13.17 32.06
C ARG A 557 -0.13 -14.59 31.85
N VAL A 558 0.29 -15.25 32.92
CA VAL A 558 0.80 -16.64 32.89
C VAL A 558 0.17 -17.52 33.97
N GLY A 559 -0.32 -18.68 33.55
CA GLY A 559 -0.86 -19.74 34.39
C GLY A 559 0.14 -20.86 34.63
N ARG A 560 -0.25 -21.86 35.43
CA ARG A 560 0.62 -23.00 35.77
C ARG A 560 1.13 -23.70 34.50
N GLY A 561 2.46 -23.87 34.40
CA GLY A 561 3.12 -24.51 33.27
C GLY A 561 3.22 -23.65 32.00
N ALA A 562 2.67 -22.44 32.01
CA ALA A 562 2.69 -21.55 30.86
C ALA A 562 3.81 -20.51 30.94
N TRP A 563 4.26 -20.09 29.76
CA TRP A 563 5.15 -18.95 29.57
C TRP A 563 4.70 -18.11 28.36
N VAL A 564 5.11 -16.85 28.38
CA VAL A 564 4.99 -15.91 27.25
C VAL A 564 6.34 -15.23 27.06
N ARG A 565 6.77 -15.07 25.81
CA ARG A 565 8.02 -14.40 25.43
C ARG A 565 7.75 -13.31 24.42
N ILE A 566 8.25 -12.11 24.68
CA ILE A 566 8.33 -11.00 23.72
C ILE A 566 9.43 -11.35 22.71
N ARG A 567 9.12 -11.27 21.42
CA ARG A 567 10.10 -11.42 20.35
C ARG A 567 10.62 -10.04 20.00
N SER A 568 11.92 -9.85 20.09
CA SER A 568 12.64 -8.76 19.41
C SER A 568 13.54 -9.43 18.39
N LYS A 569 13.48 -8.98 17.14
CA LYS A 569 14.41 -9.43 16.10
C LYS A 569 15.81 -8.92 16.37
#